data_AF-A0A7W0P2D2-F1
#
_entry.id   AF-A0A7W0P2D2-F1
#
_cell.length_a   1.000
_cell.length_b   1.000
_cell.length_c   1.000
_cell.angle_alpha   90.00
_cell.angle_beta   90.00
_cell.angle_gamma   90.00
#
_symmetry.space_group_name_H-M   'P 1'
#
loop_
_entity.id
_entity.type
_entity.pdbx_description
1 polymer ?
#
loop_
_entity_poly.entity_id
_entity_poly.type
_entity_poly.pdbx_seq_one_letter_code
_entity_poly.pdbx_strand_id
1 'polypeptide(L)' 'VTAKPLGEKKGEKVKVFKYRPKSGYSRKAGHRQLVTMLEITDVKIPARRASSQKKDEQKDDAAPAAASD' A
#
# COMPACT_ATOMS: atom_id res chain seq x y z
N VAL A 1 -3.94 -13.64 -12.41
CA VAL A 1 -3.14 -13.08 -11.30
C VAL A 1 -3.30 -14.02 -10.12
N THR A 2 -2.21 -14.40 -9.46
CA THR A 2 -2.18 -15.31 -8.31
C THR A 2 -1.47 -14.63 -7.15
N ALA A 3 -1.98 -14.81 -5.92
CA ALA A 3 -1.46 -14.18 -4.72
C ALA A 3 -1.51 -15.13 -3.50
N LYS A 4 -0.62 -14.91 -2.54
CA LYS A 4 -0.59 -15.62 -1.25
C LYS A 4 -1.04 -14.70 -0.12
N PRO A 5 -1.89 -15.16 0.82
CA PRO A 5 -2.31 -14.35 1.96
C PRO A 5 -1.20 -14.29 3.02
N LEU A 6 -0.84 -13.07 3.44
CA LEU A 6 0.15 -12.83 4.51
C LEU A 6 -0.52 -12.70 5.88
N GLY A 7 -1.80 -12.31 5.92
CA GLY A 7 -2.58 -12.23 7.15
C GLY A 7 -3.46 -10.99 7.24
N GLU A 8 -4.09 -10.79 8.39
CA GLU A 8 -4.99 -9.67 8.67
C GLU A 8 -4.29 -8.58 9.49
N LYS A 9 -4.46 -7.33 9.07
CA LYS A 9 -3.89 -6.16 9.70
C LYS A 9 -4.97 -5.11 9.98
N LYS A 10 -4.83 -4.40 11.09
CA LYS A 10 -5.61 -3.20 11.36
C LYS A 10 -4.97 -2.02 10.62
N GLY A 11 -5.74 -1.41 9.72
CA GLY A 11 -5.36 -0.20 9.00
C GLY A 11 -5.23 1.02 9.91
N GLU A 12 -4.94 2.15 9.27
CA GLU A 12 -4.81 3.42 9.95
C GLU A 12 -6.11 3.82 10.66
N LYS A 13 -5.98 4.53 11.79
CA LYS A 13 -7.13 4.98 12.57
C LYS A 13 -7.73 6.22 11.94
N VAL A 14 -8.91 6.08 11.36
CA VAL A 14 -9.72 7.21 10.92
C VAL A 14 -10.43 7.80 12.12
N LYS A 15 -10.15 9.08 12.44
CA LYS A 15 -10.81 9.81 13.53
C LYS A 15 -12.07 10.49 12.98
N VAL A 16 -13.24 10.04 13.43
CA VAL A 16 -14.54 10.62 13.06
C VAL A 16 -15.02 11.50 14.21
N PHE A 17 -15.24 12.78 13.91
CA PHE A 17 -15.78 13.73 14.87
C PHE A 17 -17.17 14.16 14.44
N LYS A 18 -18.16 13.90 15.28
CA LYS A 18 -19.53 14.37 15.09
C LYS A 18 -19.78 15.52 16.04
N TYR A 19 -20.14 16.66 15.48
CA TYR A 19 -20.53 17.85 16.22
C TYR A 19 -21.91 18.31 15.76
N ARG A 20 -22.74 18.71 16.72
CA ARG A 20 -24.03 19.35 16.43
C ARG A 20 -24.10 20.69 17.19
N PRO A 21 -24.32 21.81 16.48
CA PRO A 21 -24.27 23.12 17.11
C PRO A 21 -25.41 23.31 18.11
N LYS A 22 -25.12 24.02 19.20
CA LYS A 22 -26.07 24.44 20.27
C LYS A 22 -26.79 23.30 21.00
N SER A 23 -26.51 22.03 20.70
CA SER A 23 -27.10 20.88 21.39
C SER A 23 -26.15 20.24 22.42
N GLY A 24 -24.95 20.80 22.62
CA GLY A 24 -23.89 20.21 23.44
C GLY A 24 -23.32 18.89 22.89
N TYR A 25 -23.79 18.41 21.73
CA TYR A 25 -23.42 17.12 21.20
C TYR A 25 -22.09 17.21 20.45
N SER A 26 -21.10 16.55 21.03
CA SER A 26 -19.75 16.43 20.49
C SER A 26 -19.24 15.03 20.83
N ARG A 27 -19.01 14.20 19.81
CA ARG A 27 -18.54 12.81 19.99
C ARG A 27 -17.40 12.52 19.04
N LYS A 28 -16.32 11.93 19.59
CA LYS A 28 -15.19 11.41 18.83
C LYS A 28 -15.32 9.89 18.78
N ALA A 29 -15.33 9.34 17.57
CA ALA A 29 -15.23 7.92 17.31
C ALA A 29 -13.98 7.65 16.48
N GLY A 30 -13.44 6.44 16.57
CA GLY A 30 -12.36 6.01 15.70
C GLY A 30 -12.78 4.74 14.97
N HIS A 31 -12.52 4.68 13.68
CA HIS A 31 -12.62 3.43 12.93
C HIS A 31 -11.22 2.96 12.54
N ARG A 32 -10.92 1.69 12.77
CA ARG A 32 -9.75 1.03 12.21
C ARG A 32 -10.25 -0.05 11.28
N GLN A 33 -10.01 0.13 10.00
CA GLN A 33 -10.41 -0.85 9.01
C GLN A 33 -9.59 -2.13 9.19
N LEU A 34 -10.24 -3.29 9.18
CA LEU A 34 -9.55 -4.57 9.07
C LEU A 34 -9.26 -4.80 7.60
N VAL A 35 -7.98 -4.99 7.27
CA VAL A 35 -7.51 -5.23 5.91
C VAL A 35 -6.72 -6.52 5.86
N THR A 36 -6.87 -7.28 4.79
CA THR A 36 -6.05 -8.47 4.54
C THR A 36 -4.88 -8.08 3.67
N MET A 37 -3.66 -8.37 4.12
CA MET A 37 -2.46 -8.21 3.29
C MET A 37 -2.27 -9.43 2.40
N LEU A 38 -2.10 -9.16 1.11
CA LEU A 38 -1.85 -10.17 0.08
C LEU A 38 -0.52 -9.86 -0.60
N GLU A 39 0.30 -10.87 -0.79
CA GLU A 39 1.50 -10.82 -1.62
C GLU A 39 1.17 -11.36 -3.01
N ILE A 40 1.41 -10.57 -4.06
CA ILE A 40 1.11 -10.98 -5.44
C ILE A 40 2.31 -11.75 -5.99
N THR A 41 2.11 -13.01 -6.37
CA THR A 41 3.18 -13.89 -6.85
C THR A 41 3.29 -13.95 -8.37
N ASP A 42 2.17 -13.80 -9.09
CA ASP A 42 2.18 -13.87 -10.55
C ASP A 42 1.09 -12.99 -11.16
N VAL A 43 1.43 -12.23 -12.19
CA VAL A 43 0.52 -11.34 -12.91
C VAL A 43 0.56 -11.70 -14.39
N LYS A 44 -0.27 -12.68 -14.79
CA LYS A 44 -0.51 -12.96 -16.21
C LYS A 44 -1.42 -11.90 -16.82
N ILE A 45 -0.82 -10.97 -17.57
CA ILE A 45 -1.54 -10.00 -18.39
C ILE A 45 -1.74 -10.63 -19.78
N PRO A 46 -2.98 -10.77 -20.29
CA PRO A 46 -3.17 -11.18 -21.67
C PRO A 46 -2.60 -10.09 -22.58
N ALA A 47 -1.67 -10.47 -23.45
CA ALA A 47 -1.00 -9.55 -24.35
C ALA A 47 -2.04 -8.79 -25.21
N ARG A 48 -2.22 -7.50 -24.92
CA ARG A 48 -2.71 -6.58 -25.95
C ARG A 48 -1.58 -6.46 -26.97
N ARG A 49 -1.91 -6.66 -28.25
CA ARG A 49 -0.96 -6.54 -29.37
C ARG A 49 -0.12 -5.29 -29.19
N ALA A 50 1.20 -5.49 -29.13
CA ALA A 50 2.16 -4.44 -28.88
C ALA A 50 2.15 -3.40 -30.00
N SER A 51 2.14 -2.12 -29.63
CA SER A 51 2.82 -1.08 -30.38
C SER A 51 4.12 -0.76 -29.65
N SER A 52 5.21 -0.89 -30.38
CA SER A 52 6.62 -0.67 -30.03
C SER A 52 6.92 0.54 -29.14
N GLN A 53 7.82 0.38 -28.16
CA GLN A 53 9.05 1.19 -28.06
C GLN A 53 10.02 0.72 -26.94
N LYS A 54 11.24 0.42 -27.39
CA LYS A 54 12.60 0.66 -26.84
C LYS A 54 12.92 0.45 -25.34
N LYS A 55 13.68 -0.63 -25.11
CA LYS A 55 15.03 -0.71 -24.50
C LYS A 55 15.53 0.54 -23.74
N ASP A 56 15.79 0.38 -22.44
CA ASP A 56 17.03 0.86 -21.81
C ASP A 56 17.52 -0.20 -20.79
N GLU A 57 18.81 -0.47 -20.88
CA GLU A 57 19.56 -1.50 -20.14
C GLU A 57 20.28 -0.88 -18.95
N GLN A 58 20.43 -1.69 -17.88
CA GLN A 58 21.58 -1.71 -16.94
C GLN A 58 21.67 -0.55 -15.91
N LYS A 59 22.12 -0.75 -14.66
CA LYS A 59 23.07 -1.73 -14.11
C LYS A 59 22.92 -1.79 -12.59
N ASP A 60 23.37 -2.91 -12.03
CA ASP A 60 23.65 -3.17 -10.62
C ASP A 60 24.48 -2.06 -9.97
N ASP A 61 24.19 -1.75 -8.70
CA ASP A 61 25.25 -1.36 -7.76
C ASP A 61 24.90 -1.87 -6.35
N ALA A 62 25.72 -2.79 -5.89
CA ALA A 62 25.71 -3.36 -4.55
C ALA A 62 26.46 -2.40 -3.60
N ALA A 63 25.87 -2.14 -2.43
CA ALA A 63 26.60 -1.64 -1.25
C ALA A 63 27.75 -2.62 -0.91
N PRO A 64 28.91 -2.21 -0.33
CA PRO A 64 28.96 -1.33 0.87
C PRO A 64 30.23 -0.44 1.04
N ALA A 65 30.14 0.58 1.90
CA ALA A 65 31.31 1.06 2.65
C ALA A 65 30.87 1.74 3.96
N ALA A 66 31.36 1.21 5.07
CA ALA A 66 31.38 1.85 6.37
C ALA A 66 32.69 2.65 6.54
N ALA A 67 32.65 3.61 7.47
CA ALA A 67 33.74 4.22 8.24
C ALA A 67 34.27 5.62 7.86
N SER A 68 34.21 6.48 8.89
CA SER A 68 35.12 7.59 9.28
C SER A 68 35.06 8.93 8.54
N ASP A 69 34.40 9.91 9.18
CA ASP A 69 35.00 11.19 9.61
C ASP A 69 34.35 11.61 10.96
#